data_AF-A0A970RAA4-F1
#
_entry.id   AF-A0A970RAA4-F1
#
_cell.length_a   1.000
_cell.length_b   1.000
_cell.length_c   1.000
_cell.angle_alpha   90.00
_cell.angle_beta   90.00
_cell.angle_gamma   90.00
#
_symmetry.space_group_name_H-M   'P 1'
#
loop_
_entity.id
_entity.type
_entity.pdbx_description
1 polymer ?
#
loop_
_entity_poly.entity_id
_entity_poly.type
_entity_poly.pdbx_seq_one_letter_code
_entity_poly.pdbx_strand_id
1 'polypeptide(L)' 'MARPQKEGLDYIPLDTDMDLKDDKVQLVEAKYGITGFGVLVKLLMKIYGEGYHYQWGENEGLLFSKRV' A
#
# COMPACT_ATOMS: atom_id res chain seq x y z
N MET A 1 -24.39 19.50 13.88
CA MET A 1 -23.93 18.93 12.58
C MET A 1 -23.51 17.49 12.85
N ALA A 2 -23.99 16.52 12.07
CA ALA A 2 -23.49 15.14 12.19
C ALA A 2 -22.00 15.11 11.81
N ARG A 3 -21.18 14.34 12.55
CA ARG A 3 -19.76 14.18 12.22
C ARG A 3 -19.66 13.45 10.87
N PRO A 4 -18.96 14.00 9.86
CA PRO A 4 -18.67 13.24 8.64
C PRO A 4 -17.98 11.92 9.00
N GLN A 5 -18.43 10.81 8.42
CA GLN A 5 -17.68 9.56 8.55
C GLN A 5 -16.35 9.74 7.83
N LYS A 6 -15.28 9.36 8.54
CA LYS A 6 -13.93 9.40 7.98
C LYS A 6 -13.71 8.14 7.16
N GLU A 7 -13.35 8.32 5.90
CA GLU A 7 -12.88 7.24 5.03
C GLU A 7 -11.38 7.09 5.21
N GLY A 8 -10.93 5.83 5.33
CA GLY A 8 -9.51 5.51 5.44
C GLY A 8 -8.79 5.95 6.70
N LEU A 9 -7.50 5.65 6.71
CA LEU A 9 -6.55 5.94 7.76
C LEU A 9 -5.58 7.04 7.29
N ASP A 10 -5.26 7.99 8.18
CA ASP A 10 -4.27 9.04 7.87
C ASP A 10 -2.84 8.50 7.91
N TYR A 11 -2.65 7.40 8.65
CA TYR A 11 -1.38 6.72 8.82
C TYR A 11 -1.64 5.23 9.04
N ILE A 12 -0.66 4.42 8.65
CA ILE A 12 -0.65 2.99 8.92
C ILE A 12 0.58 2.63 9.73
N PRO A 13 0.48 1.80 10.78
CA PRO A 13 1.64 1.20 11.40
C PRO A 13 2.26 0.23 10.39
N LEU A 14 3.57 0.35 10.17
CA LEU A 14 4.36 -0.60 9.40
C LEU A 14 5.19 -1.42 10.38
N ASP A 15 5.09 -2.74 10.29
CA ASP A 15 5.88 -3.63 11.13
C ASP A 15 7.37 -3.47 10.81
N THR A 16 8.20 -3.35 11.85
CA THR A 16 9.64 -3.08 11.72
C THR A 16 10.44 -4.29 11.20
N ASP A 17 9.80 -5.45 11.14
CA ASP A 17 10.37 -6.73 10.69
C ASP A 17 9.54 -7.37 9.57
N MET A 18 8.73 -6.56 8.86
CA MET A 18 7.90 -7.01 7.75
C MET A 18 8.74 -7.66 6.63
N ASP A 19 9.90 -7.09 6.33
CA ASP A 19 10.89 -7.55 5.37
C ASP A 19 11.67 -8.79 5.84
N LEU A 20 11.50 -9.23 7.10
CA LEU A 20 12.20 -10.37 7.68
C LEU A 20 11.28 -11.55 7.99
N LYS A 21 9.97 -11.31 8.17
CA LYS A 21 9.00 -12.33 8.59
C LYS A 21 7.98 -12.72 7.54
N ASP A 22 7.68 -11.84 6.59
CA ASP A 22 6.69 -12.15 5.54
C ASP A 22 7.39 -12.59 4.26
N ASP A 23 7.28 -13.89 3.95
CA ASP A 23 7.85 -14.48 2.74
C ASP A 23 7.39 -13.76 1.46
N LYS A 24 6.18 -13.21 1.42
CA LYS A 24 5.68 -12.49 0.23
C LYS A 24 6.42 -11.18 0.02
N VAL A 25 6.72 -10.48 1.12
CA VAL A 25 7.48 -9.23 1.10
C VAL A 25 8.92 -9.51 0.70
N GLN A 26 9.52 -10.52 1.32
CA GLN A 26 10.87 -11.00 0.98
C GLN A 26 10.99 -11.42 -0.49
N LEU A 27 10.00 -12.12 -1.03
CA LEU A 27 10.01 -12.54 -2.44
C LEU A 27 9.92 -11.35 -3.39
N VAL A 28 9.11 -10.33 -3.06
CA VAL A 28 9.01 -9.10 -3.84
C VAL A 28 10.33 -8.33 -3.81
N GLU A 29 10.91 -8.17 -2.62
CA GLU A 29 12.18 -7.47 -2.46
C GLU A 29 13.35 -8.23 -3.08
N ALA A 30 13.41 -9.55 -2.95
CA ALA A 30 14.44 -10.38 -3.59
C ALA A 30 14.41 -10.27 -5.12
N LYS A 31 13.22 -10.11 -5.71
CA LYS A 31 13.05 -10.03 -7.17
C LYS A 31 13.23 -8.62 -7.73
N TYR A 32 12.81 -7.60 -7.00
CA TYR A 32 12.71 -6.22 -7.51
C TYR A 32 13.50 -5.20 -6.67
N GLY A 33 14.22 -5.66 -5.65
CA GLY A 33 14.97 -4.83 -4.70
C GLY A 33 14.08 -3.86 -3.92
N ILE A 34 14.71 -2.79 -3.46
CA ILE A 34 14.04 -1.71 -2.71
C ILE A 34 12.89 -1.07 -3.47
N THR A 35 12.92 -1.08 -4.81
CA THR A 35 11.83 -0.56 -5.64
C THR A 35 10.56 -1.40 -5.46
N GLY A 36 10.69 -2.74 -5.40
CA GLY A 36 9.57 -3.63 -5.13
C GLY A 36 8.96 -3.41 -3.75
N PHE A 37 9.81 -3.25 -2.74
CA PHE A 37 9.38 -2.94 -1.38
C PHE A 37 8.67 -1.57 -1.32
N GLY A 38 9.21 -0.55 -1.98
CA GLY A 38 8.60 0.78 -2.07
C GLY A 38 7.23 0.77 -2.76
N VAL A 39 7.08 -0.01 -3.84
CA VAL A 39 5.78 -0.24 -4.51
C VAL A 39 4.78 -0.87 -3.55
N LEU A 40 5.18 -1.91 -2.82
CA LEU A 40 4.33 -2.59 -1.85
C LEU A 40 3.83 -1.61 -0.78
N VAL A 41 4.72 -0.85 -0.16
CA VAL A 41 4.37 0.13 0.89
C VAL A 41 3.42 1.20 0.33
N LYS A 42 3.70 1.75 -0.86
CA LYS A 42 2.80 2.72 -1.51
C LYS A 42 1.42 2.14 -1.81
N LEU A 43 1.35 0.86 -2.18
CA LEU A 43 0.08 0.18 -2.44
C LEU A 43 -0.74 0.02 -1.15
N LEU A 44 -0.10 -0.39 -0.06
CA LEU A 44 -0.73 -0.45 1.26
C LEU A 44 -1.25 0.93 1.69
N MET A 45 -0.45 1.99 1.53
CA MET A 45 -0.88 3.36 1.81
C MET A 45 -2.13 3.75 0.99
N LYS A 46 -2.23 3.31 -0.27
CA LYS A 46 -3.40 3.60 -1.10
C LYS A 46 -4.63 2.84 -0.63
N ILE A 47 -4.51 1.55 -0.30
CA ILE A 47 -5.62 0.73 0.18
C ILE A 47 -6.15 1.26 1.50
N TYR A 48 -5.27 1.53 2.45
CA TYR A 48 -5.67 1.99 3.78
C TYR A 48 -6.11 3.46 3.81
N GLY A 49 -5.58 4.29 2.91
CA GLY A 49 -6.08 5.66 2.71
C GLY A 49 -7.51 5.73 2.19
N GLU A 50 -8.01 4.64 1.58
CA GLU A 50 -9.38 4.51 1.06
C GLU A 50 -10.25 3.59 1.94
N GLY A 51 -9.76 3.23 3.14
CA GLY A 51 -10.42 2.31 4.07
C GLY A 51 -9.60 1.04 4.27
N TYR A 52 -10.06 -0.05 3.69
CA TYR A 52 -9.44 -1.38 3.79
C TYR A 52 -9.57 -2.16 2.48
N HIS A 53 -10.01 -1.48 1.43
CA HIS A 53 -10.19 -2.00 0.09
C HIS A 53 -10.01 -0.85 -0.89
N TYR A 54 -9.59 -1.18 -2.09
CA TYR A 54 -9.51 -0.21 -3.18
C TYR A 54 -9.84 -0.94 -4.47
N GLN A 55 -10.79 -0.41 -5.23
CA GLN A 55 -11.12 -0.97 -6.53
C GLN A 55 -9.91 -0.80 -7.45
N TRP A 56 -9.56 -1.87 -8.17
CA TRP A 56 -8.39 -1.87 -9.04
C TRP A 56 -8.79 -2.22 -10.47
N GLY A 57 -8.67 -1.24 -11.36
CA GLY A 57 -8.82 -1.40 -12.81
C GLY A 57 -7.62 -0.81 -13.55
N GLU A 58 -7.75 -0.69 -14.87
CA GLU A 58 -6.68 -0.16 -15.73
C GLU A 58 -6.31 1.28 -15.37
N ASN A 59 -7.32 2.12 -15.14
CA ASN A 59 -7.12 3.53 -14.80
C ASN A 59 -6.42 3.69 -13.45
N GLU A 60 -6.83 2.92 -12.45
CA GLU A 60 -6.26 2.96 -11.11
C GLU A 60 -4.81 2.48 -11.12
N GLY A 61 -4.52 1.43 -11.89
CA GLY A 61 -3.15 0.95 -12.11
C GLY A 61 -2.26 2.01 -12.78
N LEU A 62 -2.76 2.72 -13.79
CA LEU A 62 -2.04 3.80 -14.46
C LEU A 62 -1.81 5.02 -13.54
N LEU A 63 -2.79 5.38 -12.73
CA LEU A 63 -2.65 6.48 -11.77
C LEU A 63 -1.68 6.12 -10.65
N PHE A 64 -1.68 4.86 -10.21
CA PHE A 64 -0.75 4.37 -9.21
C PHE A 64 0.68 4.31 -9.73
N SER A 65 0.90 3.83 -10.97
CA SER A 65 2.25 3.75 -11.55
C SER A 65 2.92 5.12 -11.70
N LYS A 66 2.14 6.19 -11.93
CA LYS A 66 2.65 7.58 -11.91
C LYS A 66 3.15 8.02 -10.52
N ARG A 67 2.61 7.44 -9.45
CA ARG A 67 2.91 7.80 -8.05
C ARG A 67 4.11 7.04 -7.48
N VAL A 68 4.48 5.92 -8.09
CA VAL A 68 5.59 5.05 -7.67
C VAL A 68 6.92 5.64 -8.10
#